data_AF-N1Q5S8-F1
#
_entry.id   AF-N1Q5S8-F1
#
_cell.length_a   1.000
_cell.length_b   1.000
_cell.length_c   1.000
_cell.angle_alpha   90.00
_cell.angle_beta   90.00
_cell.angle_gamma   90.00
#
_symmetry.space_group_name_H-M   'P 1'
#
loop_
_entity.id
_entity.type
_entity.pdbx_description
1 polymer ?
#
loop_
_entity_poly.entity_id
_entity_poly.type
_entity_poly.pdbx_seq_one_letter_code
_entity_poly.pdbx_strand_id
1 'polypeptide(L)'
;MCPSCTTAGIGRTTWKRICRRSGCRQPARTCKTKAGTSGSKYCSEECGVLYFREMVARTRGTEEKEDDIGARGGALAAGEVKALIDAARNAEEFKKLGNGVLSPPTTPDGKRADEFTEAEAESLHRISARKDVARSRHALLKDRLTFVTMVKQAATRIAAEKELKPKDYCGYDPRLEWTEERFEQFRNSKIGQQAFELQTLATEKNGVKDDGIDEDEEMPTICDKKKCARHLDWAKLAVDDLRFEMADNGDKMRGLDKEEKELRERAALRAKAGTFNGEGTVEVHGLGVSTEPAVGGSSMDVDEAAPATNGHADTTKQPEPMAVDTA
;
A
#
# COMPACT_ATOMS: atom_id res chain seq x y z
N MET A 1 4.47 -40.35 -49.77
CA MET A 1 4.19 -41.73 -50.22
C MET A 1 5.35 -42.59 -49.75
N CYS A 2 5.11 -43.80 -49.24
CA CYS A 2 6.22 -44.67 -48.81
C CYS A 2 6.84 -45.37 -50.03
N PRO A 3 8.14 -45.19 -50.31
CA PRO A 3 8.79 -45.79 -51.48
C PRO A 3 8.72 -47.33 -51.48
N SER A 4 8.99 -47.97 -50.34
CA SER A 4 8.99 -49.43 -50.20
C SER A 4 7.62 -50.08 -50.43
N CYS A 5 6.52 -49.45 -49.99
CA CYS A 5 5.16 -49.96 -50.27
C CYS A 5 4.76 -49.80 -51.75
N THR A 6 5.25 -48.74 -52.40
CA THR A 6 5.02 -48.51 -53.82
C THR A 6 5.75 -49.55 -54.65
N THR A 7 7.01 -49.85 -54.30
CA THR A 7 7.84 -50.86 -54.98
C THR A 7 7.32 -52.30 -54.75
N ALA A 8 6.76 -52.59 -53.57
CA ALA A 8 6.18 -53.90 -53.26
C ALA A 8 4.79 -54.16 -53.86
N GLY A 9 4.23 -53.24 -54.66
CA GLY A 9 2.91 -53.41 -55.30
C GLY A 9 1.71 -53.34 -54.36
N ILE A 10 1.91 -52.97 -53.10
CA ILE A 10 0.87 -52.95 -52.04
C ILE A 10 -0.07 -51.74 -52.18
N GLY A 11 0.24 -50.80 -53.09
CA GLY A 11 -0.59 -49.64 -53.43
C GLY A 11 -0.06 -48.30 -52.88
N ARG A 12 -0.80 -47.22 -53.15
CA ARG A 12 -0.42 -45.85 -52.72
C ARG A 12 -0.70 -45.66 -51.23
N THR A 13 0.35 -45.57 -50.42
CA THR A 13 0.23 -45.28 -48.98
C THR A 13 0.27 -43.76 -48.71
N THR A 14 -0.70 -43.27 -47.95
CA THR A 14 -0.73 -41.90 -47.42
C THR A 14 -0.42 -41.94 -45.94
N TRP A 15 0.58 -41.18 -45.50
CA TRP A 15 0.93 -41.10 -44.08
C TRP A 15 -0.16 -40.36 -43.32
N LYS A 16 -0.77 -41.02 -42.33
CA LYS A 16 -1.73 -40.41 -41.41
C LYS A 16 -1.08 -40.27 -40.03
N ARG A 17 -1.32 -39.13 -39.38
CA ARG A 17 -0.90 -38.94 -37.98
C ARG A 17 -1.71 -39.87 -37.07
N ILE A 18 -1.09 -40.36 -36.00
CA ILE A 18 -1.77 -41.14 -34.97
C ILE A 18 -2.74 -40.22 -34.21
N CYS A 19 -3.86 -40.77 -33.74
CA CYS A 19 -4.82 -40.08 -32.89
C CYS A 19 -4.11 -39.46 -31.66
N ARG A 20 -4.43 -38.21 -31.34
CA ARG A 20 -3.81 -37.48 -30.22
C ARG A 20 -4.29 -37.94 -28.82
N ARG A 21 -5.36 -38.75 -28.73
CA ARG A 21 -5.83 -39.29 -27.46
C ARG A 21 -4.79 -40.24 -26.86
N SER A 22 -4.47 -40.04 -25.59
CA SER A 22 -3.60 -40.93 -24.81
C SER A 22 -4.13 -42.38 -24.90
N GLY A 23 -3.25 -43.34 -25.24
CA GLY A 23 -3.63 -44.75 -25.39
C GLY A 23 -4.30 -45.15 -26.71
N CYS A 24 -4.62 -44.22 -27.62
CA CYS A 24 -5.18 -44.56 -28.93
C CYS A 24 -4.08 -44.61 -30.01
N ARG A 25 -3.98 -45.72 -30.75
CA ARG A 25 -3.01 -45.90 -31.86
C ARG A 25 -3.65 -45.85 -33.26
N GLN A 26 -4.94 -45.54 -33.33
CA GLN A 26 -5.67 -45.47 -34.61
C GLN A 26 -5.27 -44.23 -35.43
N PRO A 27 -5.31 -44.31 -36.77
CA PRO A 27 -4.96 -43.17 -37.62
C PRO A 27 -6.04 -42.08 -37.54
N ALA A 28 -5.60 -40.82 -37.50
CA ALA A 28 -6.51 -39.68 -37.45
C ALA A 28 -7.26 -39.48 -38.79
N ARG A 29 -8.50 -38.99 -38.72
CA ARG A 29 -9.36 -38.83 -39.91
C ARG A 29 -8.89 -37.66 -40.77
N THR A 30 -8.80 -37.88 -42.07
CA THR A 30 -8.54 -36.83 -43.06
C THR A 30 -9.85 -36.53 -43.78
N CYS A 31 -10.50 -35.40 -43.47
CA CYS A 31 -11.68 -34.94 -44.19
C CYS A 31 -11.27 -33.92 -45.26
N LYS A 32 -11.87 -33.98 -46.45
CA LYS A 32 -11.76 -32.91 -47.45
C LYS A 32 -12.76 -31.82 -47.10
N THR A 33 -12.31 -30.58 -46.94
CA THR A 33 -13.19 -29.40 -46.75
C THR A 33 -13.04 -28.43 -47.91
N LYS A 34 -14.03 -27.58 -48.17
CA LYS A 34 -14.03 -26.58 -49.27
C LYS A 34 -12.82 -25.63 -49.26
N ALA A 35 -12.15 -25.46 -48.11
CA ALA A 35 -10.98 -24.61 -47.92
C ALA A 35 -9.63 -25.37 -47.87
N GLY A 36 -9.60 -26.67 -48.19
CA GLY A 36 -8.39 -27.50 -48.21
C GLY A 36 -8.49 -28.80 -47.40
N THR A 37 -7.35 -29.49 -47.23
CA THR A 37 -7.26 -30.73 -46.42
C THR A 37 -6.93 -30.37 -44.97
N SER A 38 -7.94 -30.04 -44.17
CA SER A 38 -7.77 -29.94 -42.72
C SER A 38 -8.01 -31.33 -42.11
N GLY A 39 -6.92 -32.05 -41.82
CA GLY A 39 -7.00 -33.34 -41.15
C GLY A 39 -7.43 -33.17 -39.69
N SER A 40 -8.42 -33.96 -39.25
CA SER A 40 -8.73 -34.10 -37.83
C SER A 40 -7.50 -34.62 -37.08
N LYS A 41 -7.35 -34.23 -35.81
CA LYS A 41 -6.30 -34.75 -34.91
C LYS A 41 -6.73 -36.07 -34.25
N TYR A 42 -7.95 -36.54 -34.49
CA TYR A 42 -8.56 -37.67 -33.82
C TYR A 42 -9.12 -38.71 -34.82
N CYS A 43 -9.13 -39.98 -34.44
CA CYS A 43 -9.66 -41.07 -35.25
C CYS A 43 -11.21 -41.14 -35.22
N SER A 44 -11.83 -40.61 -34.17
CA SER A 44 -13.28 -40.48 -34.01
C SER A 44 -13.62 -39.18 -33.27
N GLU A 45 -14.89 -38.78 -33.31
CA GLU A 45 -15.37 -37.61 -32.57
C GLU A 45 -15.32 -37.88 -31.07
N GLU A 46 -15.74 -39.07 -30.66
CA GLU A 46 -15.62 -39.59 -29.30
C GLU A 46 -14.18 -39.48 -28.77
N CYS A 47 -13.16 -39.88 -29.55
CA CYS A 47 -11.77 -39.73 -29.14
C CYS A 47 -11.35 -38.28 -28.97
N GLY A 48 -11.92 -37.36 -29.74
CA GLY A 48 -11.73 -35.92 -29.57
C GLY A 48 -12.37 -35.40 -28.29
N VAL A 49 -13.62 -35.78 -28.02
CA VAL A 49 -14.35 -35.39 -26.80
C VAL A 49 -13.65 -35.90 -25.55
N LEU A 50 -13.24 -37.17 -25.54
CA LEU A 50 -12.52 -37.76 -24.40
C LEU A 50 -11.18 -37.07 -24.14
N TYR A 51 -10.45 -36.68 -25.18
CA TYR A 51 -9.22 -35.93 -25.04
C TYR A 51 -9.44 -34.56 -24.37
N PHE A 52 -10.49 -33.82 -24.77
CA PHE A 52 -10.80 -32.53 -24.15
C PHE A 52 -11.36 -32.68 -22.74
N ARG A 53 -12.14 -33.74 -22.45
CA ARG A 53 -12.57 -34.06 -21.08
C ARG A 53 -11.37 -34.34 -20.16
N GLU A 54 -10.40 -35.13 -20.62
CA GLU A 54 -9.15 -35.38 -19.87
C GLU A 54 -8.31 -34.09 -19.71
N MET A 55 -8.39 -33.16 -20.65
CA MET A 55 -7.73 -31.86 -20.55
C MET A 55 -8.38 -30.97 -19.49
N VAL A 56 -9.72 -30.91 -19.46
CA VAL A 56 -10.48 -30.17 -18.43
C VAL A 56 -10.30 -30.82 -17.06
N ALA A 57 -10.26 -32.15 -16.96
CA ALA A 57 -10.00 -32.85 -15.69
C ALA A 57 -8.59 -32.56 -15.11
N ARG A 58 -7.65 -32.08 -15.92
CA ARG A 58 -6.31 -31.65 -15.49
C ARG A 58 -6.24 -30.18 -15.09
N THR A 59 -7.35 -29.44 -15.19
CA THR A 59 -7.43 -28.05 -14.74
C THR A 59 -7.46 -27.98 -13.21
N ARG A 60 -7.05 -26.82 -12.66
CA ARG A 60 -6.95 -26.61 -11.21
C ARG A 60 -8.32 -26.76 -10.53
N GLY A 61 -8.35 -27.31 -9.31
CA GLY A 61 -9.53 -27.23 -8.43
C GLY A 61 -10.64 -28.24 -8.67
N THR A 62 -10.35 -29.44 -9.18
CA THR A 62 -11.36 -30.53 -9.23
C THR A 62 -11.61 -31.21 -7.88
N GLU A 63 -10.84 -30.86 -6.85
CA GLU A 63 -11.13 -31.20 -5.45
C GLU A 63 -11.58 -29.93 -4.73
N GLU A 64 -12.81 -29.95 -4.21
CA GLU A 64 -13.44 -28.83 -3.49
C GLU A 64 -12.60 -28.44 -2.26
N LYS A 65 -11.85 -27.34 -2.37
CA LYS A 65 -11.27 -26.63 -1.23
C LYS A 65 -11.74 -25.19 -1.30
N GLU A 66 -12.37 -24.73 -0.22
CA GLU A 66 -13.08 -23.45 -0.10
C GLU A 66 -12.18 -22.19 -0.16
N ASP A 67 -10.86 -22.36 -0.34
CA ASP A 67 -9.87 -21.27 -0.40
C ASP A 67 -9.28 -21.06 -1.80
N ASP A 68 -10.09 -21.01 -2.87
CA ASP A 68 -9.60 -20.70 -4.23
C ASP A 68 -9.35 -19.19 -4.42
N ILE A 69 -8.19 -18.73 -3.94
CA ILE A 69 -7.68 -17.35 -4.11
C ILE A 69 -7.18 -17.15 -5.56
N GLY A 70 -8.01 -17.43 -6.58
CA GLY A 70 -7.85 -17.02 -7.98
C GLY A 70 -6.53 -17.38 -8.70
N ALA A 71 -6.49 -17.18 -10.02
CA ALA A 71 -5.29 -17.46 -10.82
C ALA A 71 -4.25 -16.32 -10.75
N ARG A 72 -3.30 -16.38 -9.81
CA ARG A 72 -2.06 -15.57 -9.82
C ARG A 72 -1.00 -16.10 -10.81
N GLY A 73 -1.42 -16.41 -12.05
CA GLY A 73 -0.50 -16.82 -13.13
C GLY A 73 -0.20 -18.33 -13.25
N GLY A 74 -1.08 -19.20 -12.76
CA GLY A 74 -0.99 -20.66 -12.90
C GLY A 74 -2.00 -21.26 -13.90
N ALA A 75 -2.10 -22.60 -13.95
CA ALA A 75 -3.12 -23.28 -14.76
C ALA A 75 -4.53 -22.86 -14.33
N LEU A 76 -5.38 -22.54 -15.32
CA LEU A 76 -6.77 -22.11 -15.10
C LEU A 76 -7.61 -23.22 -14.45
N ALA A 77 -8.59 -22.84 -13.65
CA ALA A 77 -9.61 -23.73 -13.11
C ALA A 77 -10.70 -24.05 -14.15
N ALA A 78 -11.46 -25.13 -13.95
CA ALA A 78 -12.50 -25.57 -14.89
C ALA A 78 -13.56 -24.47 -15.15
N GLY A 79 -13.95 -23.73 -14.11
CA GLY A 79 -14.89 -22.60 -14.21
C GLY A 79 -14.33 -21.43 -15.02
N GLU A 80 -13.04 -21.12 -14.87
CA GLU A 80 -12.37 -20.06 -15.64
C GLU A 80 -12.25 -20.45 -17.12
N VAL A 81 -11.91 -21.71 -17.41
CA VAL A 81 -11.89 -22.23 -18.78
C VAL A 81 -13.27 -22.14 -19.44
N LYS A 82 -14.34 -22.47 -18.69
CA LYS A 82 -15.72 -22.32 -19.18
C LYS A 82 -16.04 -20.86 -19.50
N ALA A 83 -15.71 -19.92 -18.62
CA ALA A 83 -15.94 -18.51 -18.85
C ALA A 83 -15.22 -17.99 -20.11
N LEU A 84 -13.99 -18.44 -20.38
CA LEU A 84 -13.26 -18.08 -21.60
C LEU A 84 -13.88 -18.67 -22.87
N ILE A 85 -14.44 -19.87 -22.78
CA ILE A 85 -15.15 -20.51 -23.90
C ILE A 85 -16.44 -19.74 -24.19
N ASP A 86 -17.21 -19.40 -23.16
CA ASP A 86 -18.48 -18.67 -23.30
C ASP A 86 -18.26 -17.24 -23.84
N ALA A 87 -17.09 -16.64 -23.56
CA ALA A 87 -16.70 -15.33 -24.07
C ALA A 87 -16.33 -15.32 -25.57
N ALA A 88 -16.01 -16.48 -26.17
CA ALA A 88 -15.59 -16.58 -27.57
C ALA A 88 -16.68 -17.24 -28.44
N ARG A 89 -17.08 -16.58 -29.52
CA ARG A 89 -18.12 -17.11 -30.42
C ARG A 89 -17.60 -18.21 -31.33
N ASN A 90 -16.29 -18.27 -31.57
CA ASN A 90 -15.65 -19.28 -32.40
C ASN A 90 -14.18 -19.51 -32.02
N ALA A 91 -13.60 -20.58 -32.56
CA ALA A 91 -12.22 -21.00 -32.25
C ALA A 91 -11.14 -19.99 -32.68
N GLU A 92 -11.41 -19.13 -33.68
CA GLU A 92 -10.46 -18.10 -34.11
C GLU A 92 -10.47 -16.90 -33.16
N GLU A 93 -11.63 -16.53 -32.62
CA GLU A 93 -11.76 -15.55 -31.54
C GLU A 93 -11.11 -16.06 -30.25
N PHE A 94 -11.32 -17.35 -29.91
CA PHE A 94 -10.68 -17.99 -28.77
C PHE A 94 -9.14 -17.95 -28.84
N LYS A 95 -8.55 -18.16 -30.02
CA LYS A 95 -7.09 -18.05 -30.22
C LYS A 95 -6.56 -16.60 -30.14
N LYS A 96 -7.44 -15.61 -30.33
CA LYS A 96 -7.08 -14.18 -30.25
C LYS A 96 -7.15 -13.66 -28.82
N LEU A 97 -7.84 -14.35 -27.91
CA LEU A 97 -7.77 -14.07 -26.47
C LEU A 97 -6.31 -14.17 -26.00
N GLY A 98 -5.75 -13.04 -25.58
CA GLY A 98 -4.36 -12.91 -25.15
C GLY A 98 -3.39 -12.30 -26.16
N ASN A 99 -3.74 -12.17 -27.45
CA ASN A 99 -2.87 -11.53 -28.46
C ASN A 99 -2.79 -9.99 -28.32
N GLY A 100 -3.54 -9.40 -27.39
CA GLY A 100 -3.65 -7.95 -27.19
C GLY A 100 -3.23 -7.44 -25.81
N VAL A 101 -2.51 -8.22 -24.99
CA VAL A 101 -2.20 -7.81 -23.59
C VAL A 101 -0.71 -7.96 -23.27
N LEU A 102 0.07 -6.94 -23.66
CA LEU A 102 1.29 -6.52 -22.93
C LEU A 102 1.30 -5.00 -22.69
N SER A 103 0.12 -4.41 -22.54
CA SER A 103 -0.09 -3.12 -21.88
C SER A 103 -1.57 -3.05 -21.52
N PRO A 104 -1.94 -2.49 -20.36
CA PRO A 104 -3.35 -2.21 -20.07
C PRO A 104 -3.90 -1.38 -21.23
N PRO A 105 -5.10 -1.67 -21.77
CA PRO A 105 -5.68 -0.82 -22.78
C PRO A 105 -5.84 0.58 -22.18
N THR A 106 -5.34 1.59 -22.90
CA THR A 106 -5.78 2.97 -22.75
C THR A 106 -7.28 2.97 -22.99
N THR A 107 -8.07 2.86 -21.93
CA THR A 107 -9.51 3.08 -22.00
C THR A 107 -9.76 4.49 -22.53
N PRO A 108 -10.68 4.66 -23.49
CA PRO A 108 -10.97 5.97 -24.05
C PRO A 108 -11.44 6.90 -22.94
N ASP A 109 -10.97 8.14 -23.02
CA ASP A 109 -11.21 9.25 -22.10
C ASP A 109 -12.64 9.31 -21.57
N GLY A 110 -12.81 8.77 -20.38
CA GLY A 110 -13.90 9.05 -19.48
C GLY A 110 -13.32 8.91 -18.09
N LYS A 111 -13.02 10.03 -17.44
CA LYS A 111 -12.63 10.06 -16.02
C LYS A 111 -13.71 9.36 -15.20
N ARG A 112 -13.61 8.05 -15.00
CA ARG A 112 -14.04 7.45 -13.73
C ARG A 112 -12.83 7.59 -12.82
N ALA A 113 -12.66 8.82 -12.33
CA ALA A 113 -11.90 9.03 -11.10
C ALA A 113 -12.44 8.01 -10.09
N ASP A 114 -11.56 7.38 -9.33
CA ASP A 114 -11.96 6.69 -8.10
C ASP A 114 -12.91 7.65 -7.37
N GLU A 115 -14.21 7.34 -7.39
CA GLU A 115 -15.24 8.31 -7.08
C GLU A 115 -15.34 8.36 -5.56
N PHE A 116 -14.32 8.93 -4.91
CA PHE A 116 -14.20 9.02 -3.46
C PHE A 116 -15.44 9.69 -2.90
N THR A 117 -15.97 9.12 -1.82
CA THR A 117 -16.94 9.85 -1.00
C THR A 117 -16.28 11.11 -0.43
N GLU A 118 -17.08 12.11 -0.07
CA GLU A 118 -16.57 13.35 0.56
C GLU A 118 -15.69 13.04 1.78
N ALA A 119 -16.12 12.13 2.65
CA ALA A 119 -15.36 11.67 3.81
C ALA A 119 -14.04 10.96 3.45
N GLU A 120 -14.01 10.19 2.36
CA GLU A 120 -12.78 9.56 1.84
C GLU A 120 -11.82 10.59 1.26
N ALA A 121 -12.33 11.58 0.55
CA ALA A 121 -11.54 12.68 -0.01
C ALA A 121 -10.91 13.53 1.09
N GLU A 122 -11.67 13.89 2.14
CA GLU A 122 -11.14 14.57 3.32
C GLU A 122 -10.09 13.74 4.05
N SER A 123 -10.32 12.44 4.19
CA SER A 123 -9.37 11.52 4.82
C SER A 123 -8.07 11.43 4.02
N LEU A 124 -8.15 11.34 2.69
CA LEU A 124 -6.98 11.39 1.81
C LEU A 124 -6.22 12.71 1.91
N HIS A 125 -6.92 13.84 1.97
CA HIS A 125 -6.30 15.15 2.16
C HIS A 125 -5.54 15.20 3.50
N ARG A 126 -6.16 14.72 4.59
CA ARG A 126 -5.52 14.64 5.91
C ARG A 126 -4.31 13.71 5.91
N ILE A 127 -4.38 12.56 5.24
CA ILE A 127 -3.26 11.64 5.09
C ILE A 127 -2.13 12.31 4.31
N SER A 128 -2.43 12.99 3.20
CA SER A 128 -1.44 13.73 2.42
C SER A 128 -0.73 14.78 3.26
N ALA A 129 -1.47 15.62 3.99
CA ALA A 129 -0.89 16.63 4.87
C ALA A 129 0.02 16.00 5.95
N ARG A 130 -0.42 14.89 6.57
CA ARG A 130 0.41 14.14 7.54
C ARG A 130 1.68 13.56 6.89
N LYS A 131 1.61 13.11 5.64
CA LYS A 131 2.78 12.64 4.89
C LYS A 131 3.76 13.77 4.58
N ASP A 132 3.25 14.94 4.19
CA ASP A 132 4.08 16.13 3.97
C ASP A 132 4.84 16.52 5.25
N VAL A 133 4.14 16.59 6.39
CA VAL A 133 4.76 16.86 7.69
C VAL A 133 5.80 15.80 8.04
N ALA A 134 5.48 14.51 7.87
CA ALA A 134 6.42 13.43 8.16
C ALA A 134 7.66 13.46 7.24
N ARG A 135 7.50 13.81 5.96
CA ARG A 135 8.60 13.98 5.01
C ARG A 135 9.49 15.16 5.38
N SER A 136 8.90 16.31 5.69
CA SER A 136 9.64 17.51 6.12
C SER A 136 10.42 17.22 7.40
N ARG A 137 9.80 16.57 8.39
CA ARG A 137 10.48 16.12 9.60
C ARG A 137 11.63 15.16 9.31
N HIS A 138 11.45 14.21 8.39
CA HIS A 138 12.54 13.30 8.02
C HIS A 138 13.74 14.01 7.37
N ALA A 139 13.49 15.04 6.56
CA ALA A 139 14.53 15.88 6.00
C ALA A 139 15.26 16.66 7.11
N LEU A 140 14.52 17.24 8.05
CA LEU A 140 15.08 17.94 9.21
C LEU A 140 15.98 17.03 10.05
N LEU A 141 15.57 15.80 10.33
CA LEU A 141 16.37 14.82 11.08
C LEU A 141 17.67 14.43 10.34
N LYS A 142 17.65 14.35 9.01
CA LYS A 142 18.87 14.15 8.21
C LYS A 142 19.82 15.33 8.31
N ASP A 143 19.29 16.55 8.27
CA ASP A 143 20.09 17.76 8.45
C ASP A 143 20.69 17.81 9.86
N ARG A 144 19.93 17.42 10.90
CA ARG A 144 20.46 17.27 12.28
C ARG A 144 21.60 16.25 12.36
N LEU A 145 21.49 15.12 11.67
CA LEU A 145 22.56 14.11 11.65
C LEU A 145 23.82 14.64 10.96
N THR A 146 23.64 15.43 9.90
CA THR A 146 24.73 16.13 9.22
C THR A 146 25.37 17.17 10.14
N PHE A 147 24.56 17.93 10.89
CA PHE A 147 25.02 18.89 11.88
C PHE A 147 25.85 18.22 12.99
N VAL A 148 25.45 17.05 13.53
CA VAL A 148 26.28 16.29 14.49
C VAL A 148 27.66 15.98 13.89
N THR A 149 27.72 15.65 12.61
CA THR A 149 29.00 15.40 11.91
C THR A 149 29.85 16.67 11.83
N MET A 150 29.23 17.82 11.54
CA MET A 150 29.93 19.12 11.53
C MET A 150 30.44 19.50 12.94
N VAL A 151 29.67 19.25 14.00
CA VAL A 151 30.10 19.46 15.40
C VAL A 151 31.32 18.59 15.72
N LYS A 152 31.29 17.30 15.35
CA LYS A 152 32.44 16.40 15.55
C LYS A 152 33.70 16.87 14.82
N GLN A 153 33.54 17.38 13.59
CA GLN A 153 34.65 17.94 12.84
C GLN A 153 35.19 19.22 13.49
N ALA A 154 34.31 20.11 13.95
CA ALA A 154 34.69 21.32 14.68
C ALA A 154 35.46 20.97 15.97
N ALA A 155 34.95 20.02 16.76
CA ALA A 155 35.63 19.52 17.95
C ALA A 155 37.02 18.95 17.63
N THR A 156 37.16 18.20 16.53
CA THR A 156 38.44 17.64 16.09
C THR A 156 39.44 18.73 15.70
N ARG A 157 39.01 19.80 15.02
CA ARG A 157 39.86 20.94 14.66
C ARG A 157 40.36 21.68 15.91
N ILE A 158 39.47 21.97 16.85
CA ILE A 158 39.84 22.65 18.10
C ILE A 158 40.78 21.78 18.93
N ALA A 159 40.58 20.46 18.96
CA ALA A 159 41.51 19.57 19.64
C ALA A 159 42.93 19.66 19.04
N ALA A 160 43.05 19.74 17.71
CA ALA A 160 44.33 19.91 17.04
C ALA A 160 44.98 21.27 17.35
N GLU A 161 44.22 22.37 17.33
CA GLU A 161 44.69 23.71 17.72
C GLU A 161 45.21 23.76 19.16
N LYS A 162 44.63 22.93 20.04
CA LYS A 162 45.00 22.81 21.46
C LYS A 162 46.03 21.72 21.74
N GLU A 163 46.57 21.08 20.71
CA GLU A 163 47.52 19.96 20.84
C GLU A 163 46.98 18.81 21.72
N LEU A 164 45.64 18.66 21.77
CA LEU A 164 44.96 17.58 22.47
C LEU A 164 44.62 16.46 21.51
N LYS A 165 44.60 15.22 22.03
CA LYS A 165 44.05 14.10 21.26
C LYS A 165 42.55 14.36 21.00
N PRO A 166 42.03 14.08 19.80
CA PRO A 166 40.61 14.29 19.49
C PRO A 166 39.63 13.62 20.47
N LYS A 167 40.01 12.47 21.05
CA LYS A 167 39.20 11.76 22.07
C LYS A 167 39.25 12.39 23.46
N ASP A 168 40.26 13.20 23.75
CA ASP A 168 40.42 13.83 25.06
C ASP A 168 39.68 15.18 25.12
N TYR A 169 39.37 15.80 23.99
CA TYR A 169 38.62 17.04 23.92
C TYR A 169 37.11 16.77 23.89
N CYS A 170 36.33 17.50 24.71
CA CYS A 170 34.88 17.32 24.76
C CYS A 170 34.20 17.87 23.50
N GLY A 171 34.28 19.18 23.27
CA GLY A 171 33.71 19.83 22.09
C GLY A 171 32.19 19.67 21.93
N TYR A 172 31.49 19.32 23.01
CA TYR A 172 30.03 19.24 23.01
C TYR A 172 29.43 20.60 22.71
N ASP A 173 28.49 20.61 21.76
CA ASP A 173 27.78 21.81 21.33
C ASP A 173 26.33 21.73 21.82
N PRO A 174 25.88 22.65 22.69
CA PRO A 174 24.51 22.60 23.24
C PRO A 174 23.41 22.77 22.19
N ARG A 175 23.74 23.21 20.97
CA ARG A 175 22.79 23.25 19.84
C ARG A 175 22.28 21.86 19.45
N LEU A 176 22.96 20.80 19.87
CA LEU A 176 22.49 19.42 19.70
C LEU A 176 21.17 19.15 20.42
N GLU A 177 20.89 19.88 21.50
CA GLU A 177 19.66 19.77 22.30
C GLU A 177 18.55 20.72 21.84
N TRP A 178 18.78 21.52 20.78
CA TRP A 178 17.72 22.37 20.23
C TRP A 178 16.49 21.57 19.84
N THR A 179 15.31 22.16 20.04
CA THR A 179 14.07 21.59 19.53
C THR A 179 14.10 21.53 18.00
N GLU A 180 13.23 20.73 17.40
CA GLU A 180 13.11 20.64 15.94
C GLU A 180 12.82 22.01 15.33
N GLU A 181 11.96 22.81 15.95
CA GLU A 181 11.56 24.14 15.47
C GLU A 181 12.72 25.13 15.53
N ARG A 182 13.46 25.16 16.64
CA ARG A 182 14.63 26.05 16.79
C ARG A 182 15.75 25.67 15.82
N PHE A 183 15.99 24.37 15.65
CA PHE A 183 16.97 23.90 14.68
C PHE A 183 16.55 24.23 13.24
N GLU A 184 15.25 24.16 12.93
CA GLU A 184 14.72 24.58 11.64
C GLU A 184 14.88 26.09 11.39
N GLN A 185 14.70 26.94 12.40
CA GLN A 185 15.00 28.37 12.27
C GLN A 185 16.47 28.59 11.93
N PHE A 186 17.39 27.94 12.65
CA PHE A 186 18.82 28.01 12.36
C PHE A 186 19.14 27.52 10.94
N ARG A 187 18.65 26.35 10.53
CA ARG A 187 18.97 25.80 9.19
C ARG A 187 18.48 26.70 8.06
N ASN A 188 17.42 27.47 8.30
CA ASN A 188 16.84 28.40 7.34
C ASN A 188 17.50 29.80 7.38
N SER A 189 18.25 30.12 8.44
CA SER A 189 19.04 31.36 8.54
C SER A 189 20.18 31.42 7.52
N LYS A 190 20.73 32.62 7.26
CA LYS A 190 21.85 32.78 6.33
C LYS A 190 23.10 32.05 6.85
N ILE A 191 23.34 32.11 8.16
CA ILE A 191 24.49 31.44 8.80
C ILE A 191 24.36 29.92 8.69
N GLY A 192 23.17 29.37 8.96
CA GLY A 192 22.92 27.94 8.87
C GLY A 192 23.09 27.44 7.43
N GLN A 193 22.47 28.10 6.45
CA GLN A 193 22.60 27.73 5.04
C GLN A 193 24.06 27.69 4.59
N GLN A 194 24.85 28.71 4.94
CA GLN A 194 26.28 28.73 4.63
C GLN A 194 27.05 27.61 5.36
N ALA A 195 26.69 27.31 6.60
CA ALA A 195 27.33 26.23 7.36
C ALA A 195 27.10 24.87 6.69
N PHE A 196 25.89 24.61 6.17
CA PHE A 196 25.56 23.39 5.44
C PHE A 196 26.21 23.35 4.04
N GLU A 197 26.25 24.48 3.33
CA GLU A 197 26.91 24.59 2.02
C GLU A 197 28.42 24.31 2.12
N LEU A 198 29.09 24.90 3.12
CA LEU A 198 30.52 24.73 3.35
C LEU A 198 30.84 23.49 4.20
N GLN A 199 29.82 22.78 4.69
CA GLN A 199 29.93 21.68 5.65
C GLN A 199 30.82 22.00 6.86
N THR A 200 30.74 23.22 7.38
CA THR A 200 31.57 23.68 8.51
C THR A 200 30.86 24.70 9.40
N LEU A 201 31.03 24.58 10.71
CA LEU A 201 30.50 25.53 11.70
C LEU A 201 31.41 26.76 11.93
N ALA A 202 32.42 26.96 11.08
CA ALA A 202 33.36 28.10 11.22
C ALA A 202 32.79 29.43 10.67
N THR A 203 31.57 29.43 10.13
CA THR A 203 30.91 30.60 9.51
C THR A 203 30.64 31.74 10.50
N GLU A 204 30.45 31.45 11.79
CA GLU A 204 30.24 32.45 12.83
C GLU A 204 31.46 33.37 13.04
N LYS A 205 32.68 32.88 12.80
CA LYS A 205 33.90 33.70 12.91
C LYS A 205 34.12 34.61 11.68
N ASN A 206 33.42 34.36 10.57
CA ASN A 206 33.60 35.08 9.31
C ASN A 206 32.76 36.37 9.20
N GLY A 207 32.12 36.82 10.28
CA GLY A 207 31.49 38.15 10.34
C GLY A 207 30.18 38.27 9.54
N VAL A 208 29.54 37.15 9.21
CA VAL A 208 28.22 37.17 8.56
C VAL A 208 27.18 37.48 9.63
N LYS A 209 26.75 38.74 9.68
CA LYS A 209 25.64 39.18 10.53
C LYS A 209 24.33 38.63 9.97
N ASP A 210 23.55 37.98 10.82
CA ASP A 210 22.24 37.44 10.50
C ASP A 210 21.16 38.35 11.09
N ASP A 211 20.30 38.92 10.24
CA ASP A 211 19.22 39.83 10.65
C ASP A 211 18.02 39.09 11.29
N GLY A 212 18.13 37.76 11.53
CA GLY A 212 17.03 36.87 11.88
C GLY A 212 17.18 36.13 13.21
N ILE A 213 18.28 36.34 13.93
CA ILE A 213 18.50 35.82 15.29
C ILE A 213 18.59 37.03 16.21
N ASP A 214 17.68 37.13 17.18
CA ASP A 214 17.70 38.20 18.18
C ASP A 214 19.10 38.31 18.79
N GLU A 215 19.72 39.49 18.67
CA GLU A 215 21.09 39.77 19.15
C GLU A 215 21.24 39.54 20.68
N ASP A 216 20.12 39.39 21.40
CA ASP A 216 20.04 39.18 22.84
C ASP A 216 20.02 37.70 23.28
N GLU A 217 19.91 36.71 22.37
CA GLU A 217 20.08 35.30 22.74
C GLU A 217 21.58 34.92 22.76
N GLU A 218 22.15 34.84 23.97
CA GLU A 218 23.50 34.29 24.17
C GLU A 218 23.61 32.90 23.53
N MET A 219 24.39 32.80 22.44
CA MET A 219 24.66 31.50 21.83
C MET A 219 25.34 30.59 22.86
N PRO A 220 24.77 29.39 23.12
CA PRO A 220 25.29 28.48 24.13
C PRO A 220 26.77 28.16 23.88
N THR A 221 27.60 28.32 24.91
CA THR A 221 29.05 28.11 24.79
C THR A 221 29.39 26.63 24.58
N ILE A 222 30.23 26.34 23.60
CA ILE A 222 30.77 24.99 23.34
C ILE A 222 31.60 24.52 24.53
N CYS A 223 31.47 23.24 24.90
CA CYS A 223 32.17 22.65 26.04
C CYS A 223 33.67 22.47 25.74
N ASP A 224 34.49 23.26 26.44
CA ASP A 224 35.94 23.29 26.24
C ASP A 224 36.74 22.36 27.16
N LYS A 225 36.06 21.45 27.88
CA LYS A 225 36.67 20.60 28.91
C LYS A 225 37.41 19.41 28.31
N LYS A 226 38.57 19.07 28.90
CA LYS A 226 39.27 17.80 28.65
C LYS A 226 38.58 16.66 29.41
N LYS A 227 38.27 15.55 28.75
CA LYS A 227 37.62 14.35 29.32
C LYS A 227 36.41 14.69 30.21
N CYS A 228 35.45 15.43 29.63
CA CYS A 228 34.25 15.85 30.35
C CYS A 228 33.33 14.67 30.66
N ALA A 229 33.09 14.38 31.95
CA ALA A 229 32.17 13.32 32.36
C ALA A 229 30.69 13.63 32.05
N ARG A 230 30.31 14.92 31.99
CA ARG A 230 28.92 15.33 31.73
C ARG A 230 28.44 15.04 30.31
N HIS A 231 29.35 15.06 29.34
CA HIS A 231 29.05 14.83 27.92
C HIS A 231 29.80 13.59 27.42
N LEU A 232 29.91 12.56 28.26
CA LEU A 232 30.57 11.34 27.88
C LEU A 232 29.83 10.71 26.69
N ASP A 233 30.56 10.35 25.64
CA ASP A 233 30.02 9.73 24.42
C ASP A 233 28.89 10.51 23.73
N TRP A 234 28.79 11.83 23.95
CA TRP A 234 27.74 12.68 23.38
C TRP A 234 27.57 12.48 21.86
N ALA A 235 28.68 12.32 21.14
CA ALA A 235 28.69 12.16 19.69
C ALA A 235 28.09 10.83 19.23
N LYS A 236 28.17 9.79 20.05
CA LYS A 236 27.55 8.50 19.78
C LYS A 236 26.06 8.57 20.14
N LEU A 237 25.74 9.05 21.33
CA LEU A 237 24.36 9.18 21.82
C LEU A 237 23.50 10.00 20.85
N ALA A 238 23.97 11.19 20.45
CA ALA A 238 23.25 12.03 19.49
C ALA A 238 23.01 11.35 18.13
N VAL A 239 23.95 10.53 17.64
CA VAL A 239 23.77 9.79 16.38
C VAL A 239 22.75 8.66 16.55
N ASP A 240 22.81 7.94 17.66
CA ASP A 240 21.92 6.81 17.94
C ASP A 240 20.47 7.31 18.15
N ASP A 241 20.28 8.41 18.88
CA ASP A 241 18.97 9.05 19.10
C ASP A 241 18.36 9.51 17.77
N LEU A 242 19.11 10.23 16.94
CA LEU A 242 18.63 10.69 15.62
C LEU A 242 18.32 9.52 14.69
N ARG A 243 19.09 8.44 14.72
CA ARG A 243 18.81 7.23 13.93
C ARG A 243 17.52 6.56 14.37
N PHE A 244 17.27 6.52 15.68
CA PHE A 244 16.03 6.00 16.24
C PHE A 244 14.84 6.86 15.79
N GLU A 245 14.91 8.18 15.93
CA GLU A 245 13.85 9.10 15.48
C GLU A 245 13.60 9.02 13.97
N MET A 246 14.67 8.90 13.17
CA MET A 246 14.54 8.71 11.73
C MET A 246 13.85 7.39 11.37
N ALA A 247 14.14 6.32 12.10
CA ALA A 247 13.52 5.01 11.90
C ALA A 247 12.03 5.05 12.28
N ASP A 248 11.70 5.60 13.45
CA ASP A 248 10.32 5.78 13.92
C ASP A 248 9.49 6.63 12.95
N ASN A 249 10.03 7.78 12.51
CA ASN A 249 9.37 8.60 11.52
C ASN A 249 9.25 7.88 10.16
N GLY A 250 10.21 7.02 9.82
CA GLY A 250 10.16 6.12 8.68
C GLY A 250 9.02 5.11 8.75
N ASP A 251 8.79 4.50 9.91
CA ASP A 251 7.66 3.62 10.17
C ASP A 251 6.33 4.37 10.10
N LYS A 252 6.28 5.60 10.63
CA LYS A 252 5.10 6.48 10.52
C LYS A 252 4.76 6.79 9.06
N MET A 253 5.75 7.11 8.22
CA MET A 253 5.55 7.32 6.77
C MET A 253 5.00 6.06 6.09
N ARG A 254 5.57 4.88 6.37
CA ARG A 254 5.07 3.60 5.85
C ARG A 254 3.63 3.30 6.29
N GLY A 255 3.30 3.62 7.53
CA GLY A 255 1.94 3.49 8.07
C GLY A 255 0.94 4.37 7.30
N LEU A 256 1.30 5.63 7.04
CA LEU A 256 0.49 6.55 6.24
C LEU A 256 0.35 6.09 4.77
N ASP A 257 1.41 5.51 4.18
CA ASP A 257 1.36 4.93 2.84
C ASP A 257 0.39 3.75 2.76
N LYS A 258 0.40 2.89 3.79
CA LYS A 258 -0.54 1.78 3.91
C LYS A 258 -1.98 2.26 4.10
N GLU A 259 -2.22 3.21 5.00
CA GLU A 259 -3.55 3.81 5.25
C GLU A 259 -4.13 4.42 3.97
N GLU A 260 -3.32 5.18 3.22
CA GLU A 260 -3.72 5.77 1.95
C GLU A 260 -4.06 4.71 0.90
N LYS A 261 -3.23 3.66 0.81
CA LYS A 261 -3.43 2.55 -0.12
C LYS A 261 -4.73 1.79 0.18
N GLU A 262 -4.99 1.46 1.45
CA GLU A 262 -6.21 0.77 1.86
C GLU A 262 -7.46 1.60 1.55
N LEU A 263 -7.40 2.92 1.72
CA LEU A 263 -8.51 3.82 1.39
C LEU A 263 -8.77 3.87 -0.13
N ARG A 264 -7.71 3.95 -0.94
CA ARG A 264 -7.84 3.88 -2.40
C ARG A 264 -8.36 2.53 -2.87
N GLU A 265 -7.86 1.43 -2.31
CA GLU A 265 -8.34 0.09 -2.64
C GLU A 265 -9.82 -0.09 -2.29
N ARG A 266 -10.27 0.44 -1.15
CA ARG A 266 -11.70 0.44 -0.78
C ARG A 266 -12.55 1.22 -1.77
N ALA A 267 -12.12 2.42 -2.16
CA ALA A 267 -12.83 3.23 -3.16
C ALA A 267 -12.89 2.53 -4.53
N ALA A 268 -11.78 1.91 -4.96
CA ALA A 268 -11.70 1.16 -6.20
C ALA A 268 -12.61 -0.08 -6.20
N LEU A 269 -12.69 -0.82 -5.08
CA LEU A 269 -13.61 -1.94 -4.92
C LEU A 269 -15.08 -1.49 -5.02
N ARG A 270 -15.44 -0.35 -4.40
CA ARG A 270 -16.79 0.23 -4.52
C ARG A 270 -17.10 0.63 -5.96
N ALA A 271 -16.19 1.31 -6.65
CA ALA A 271 -16.36 1.68 -8.06
C ALA A 271 -16.55 0.45 -8.97
N LYS A 272 -15.83 -0.65 -8.67
CA LYS A 272 -15.96 -1.92 -9.39
C LYS A 272 -17.26 -2.65 -9.06
N ALA A 273 -17.71 -2.64 -7.80
CA ALA A 273 -18.96 -3.26 -7.36
C ALA A 273 -20.18 -2.51 -7.92
N GLY A 274 -20.16 -1.18 -7.98
CA GLY A 274 -21.20 -0.37 -8.64
C GLY A 274 -21.24 -0.51 -10.17
N THR A 275 -20.29 -1.22 -10.78
CA THR A 275 -20.31 -1.60 -12.20
C THR A 275 -20.89 -3.00 -12.42
N PHE A 276 -21.08 -3.78 -11.36
CA PHE A 276 -21.87 -5.02 -11.40
C PHE A 276 -23.36 -4.65 -11.28
N ASN A 277 -24.03 -4.45 -12.43
CA ASN A 277 -25.50 -4.45 -12.49
C ASN A 277 -26.03 -5.88 -12.29
N GLY A 278 -25.83 -6.42 -11.08
CA GLY A 278 -26.64 -7.51 -10.55
C GLY A 278 -27.79 -6.90 -9.77
N GLU A 279 -28.78 -6.36 -10.48
CA GLU A 279 -30.02 -5.86 -9.88
C GLU A 279 -30.79 -7.06 -9.30
N GLY A 280 -30.47 -7.44 -8.07
CA GLY A 280 -31.33 -8.24 -7.22
C GLY A 280 -32.16 -7.31 -6.35
N THR A 281 -33.44 -7.16 -6.68
CA THR A 281 -34.41 -6.48 -5.82
C THR A 281 -34.73 -7.38 -4.63
N VAL A 282 -34.62 -6.84 -3.42
CA VAL A 282 -35.16 -7.49 -2.21
C VAL A 282 -36.66 -7.24 -2.17
N GLU A 283 -37.47 -8.24 -2.53
CA GLU A 283 -38.90 -8.20 -2.26
C GLU A 283 -39.15 -8.50 -0.78
N VAL A 284 -39.64 -7.48 -0.06
CA VAL A 284 -40.11 -7.64 1.31
C VAL A 284 -41.54 -8.19 1.23
N HIS A 285 -41.72 -9.49 1.43
CA HIS A 285 -43.06 -10.05 1.63
C HIS A 285 -43.59 -9.56 2.98
N GLY A 286 -44.46 -8.54 2.94
CA GLY A 286 -45.21 -8.10 4.10
C GLY A 286 -45.97 -9.29 4.68
N LEU A 287 -45.63 -9.66 5.92
CA LEU A 287 -46.42 -10.61 6.70
C LEU A 287 -47.82 -10.02 6.82
N GLY A 288 -48.78 -10.71 6.22
CA GLY A 288 -50.18 -10.32 6.23
C GLY A 288 -50.68 -10.19 7.66
N VAL A 289 -50.92 -8.95 8.08
CA VAL A 289 -51.85 -8.64 9.17
C VAL A 289 -53.08 -8.06 8.51
N SER A 290 -54.07 -8.92 8.31
CA SER A 290 -55.43 -8.53 7.98
C SER A 290 -56.00 -7.73 9.15
N THR A 291 -56.34 -6.46 8.92
CA THR A 291 -57.30 -5.76 9.76
C THR A 291 -58.36 -5.17 8.85
N GLU A 292 -59.55 -5.76 8.88
CA GLU A 292 -60.76 -5.16 8.34
C GLU A 292 -61.09 -3.86 9.11
N PRO A 293 -61.80 -2.90 8.48
CA PRO A 293 -62.12 -1.63 9.11
C PRO A 293 -63.44 -1.74 9.88
N ALA A 294 -63.42 -1.42 11.17
CA ALA A 294 -64.63 -1.15 11.95
C ALA A 294 -64.69 0.35 12.31
N VAL A 295 -65.75 0.96 11.80
CA VAL A 295 -66.22 2.33 11.97
C VAL A 295 -66.67 2.60 13.41
N GLY A 296 -66.45 3.81 13.95
CA GLY A 296 -67.28 4.31 15.06
C GLY A 296 -66.71 5.39 15.98
N GLY A 297 -66.78 6.65 15.55
CA GLY A 297 -67.34 7.82 16.25
C GLY A 297 -67.04 8.20 17.73
N SER A 298 -66.78 9.52 17.89
CA SER A 298 -67.02 10.42 19.04
C SER A 298 -66.15 10.26 20.29
N SER A 299 -65.29 11.24 20.59
CA SER A 299 -65.54 12.56 21.22
C SER A 299 -65.36 12.49 22.73
N MET A 300 -64.42 13.28 23.25
CA MET A 300 -64.56 14.12 24.45
C MET A 300 -63.19 14.72 24.80
N ASP A 301 -63.20 16.04 24.83
CA ASP A 301 -62.22 16.98 25.36
C ASP A 301 -61.83 16.67 26.83
N VAL A 302 -60.60 17.00 27.25
CA VAL A 302 -60.27 18.19 28.08
C VAL A 302 -58.87 18.13 28.70
N ASP A 303 -58.21 19.29 28.66
CA ASP A 303 -57.36 19.94 29.66
C ASP A 303 -55.96 19.41 30.06
N GLU A 304 -54.95 20.18 29.61
CA GLU A 304 -54.14 21.10 30.42
C GLU A 304 -53.57 20.62 31.76
N ALA A 305 -52.24 20.42 31.80
CA ALA A 305 -51.33 21.01 32.81
C ALA A 305 -49.87 20.53 32.62
N ALA A 306 -48.95 21.47 32.47
CA ALA A 306 -47.54 21.33 32.82
C ALA A 306 -47.35 21.67 34.32
N PRO A 307 -46.13 21.83 34.86
CA PRO A 307 -44.95 20.95 34.94
C PRO A 307 -44.50 20.74 36.41
N ALA A 308 -43.65 19.74 36.70
CA ALA A 308 -42.84 19.67 37.94
C ALA A 308 -41.62 18.77 37.68
N THR A 309 -40.40 19.32 37.51
CA THR A 309 -39.39 19.56 38.57
C THR A 309 -39.10 18.35 39.46
N ASN A 310 -37.88 17.82 39.38
CA ASN A 310 -37.05 17.53 40.55
C ASN A 310 -35.59 17.36 40.13
N GLY A 311 -34.76 18.31 40.55
CA GLY A 311 -33.32 18.11 40.66
C GLY A 311 -32.98 17.47 42.01
N HIS A 312 -31.79 16.89 42.10
CA HIS A 312 -30.92 17.00 43.28
C HIS A 312 -29.49 16.64 42.89
N ALA A 313 -28.59 17.59 43.13
CA ALA A 313 -27.15 17.39 43.24
C ALA A 313 -26.82 17.13 44.72
N ASP A 314 -25.84 16.27 45.03
CA ASP A 314 -24.86 16.61 46.08
C ASP A 314 -23.55 15.80 45.99
N THR A 315 -22.52 16.54 45.58
CA THR A 315 -21.15 16.72 46.09
C THR A 315 -20.46 15.78 47.11
N THR A 316 -19.17 15.53 46.79
CA THR A 316 -17.94 15.50 47.65
C THR A 316 -17.61 14.34 48.60
N LYS A 317 -16.45 13.70 48.39
CA LYS A 317 -15.17 13.99 49.10
C LYS A 317 -14.01 13.08 48.64
N GLN A 318 -12.85 13.69 48.41
CA GLN A 318 -11.53 13.02 48.34
C GLN A 318 -11.01 12.68 49.75
N PRO A 319 -9.98 11.82 49.83
CA PRO A 319 -8.83 12.18 50.67
C PRO A 319 -7.46 11.96 50.00
N GLU A 320 -6.51 12.77 50.48
CA GLU A 320 -5.09 12.94 50.12
C GLU A 320 -4.15 11.83 50.68
N PRO A 321 -2.86 11.83 50.27
CA PRO A 321 -1.96 10.66 50.34
C PRO A 321 -1.10 10.58 51.60
N MET A 322 -0.70 9.36 51.96
CA MET A 322 0.26 9.09 53.05
C MET A 322 1.69 8.97 52.53
N ALA A 323 2.56 9.83 53.04
CA ALA A 323 4.01 9.66 53.05
C ALA A 323 4.42 8.63 54.12
N VAL A 324 5.43 7.82 53.82
CA VAL A 324 6.19 7.08 54.84
C VAL A 324 7.65 7.14 54.43
N ASP A 325 8.46 7.64 55.34
CA ASP A 325 9.92 7.62 55.26
C ASP A 325 10.49 7.19 56.62
N THR A 326 11.73 6.71 56.57
CA THR A 326 12.66 6.34 57.66
C THR A 326 12.58 4.93 58.28
N ALA A 327 13.60 4.12 58.00
CA ALA A 327 14.76 3.91 58.89
C ALA A 327 15.96 3.36 58.10
#